data_AF-A0A9X2FX95-F1
#
_entry.id   AF-A0A9X2FX95-F1
#
_cell.length_a   1.000
_cell.length_b   1.000
_cell.length_c   1.000
_cell.angle_alpha   90.00
_cell.angle_beta   90.00
_cell.angle_gamma   90.00
#
_symmetry.space_group_name_H-M   'P 1'
#
loop_
_entity.id
_entity.type
_entity.pdbx_description
1 polymer ?
#
loop_
_entity_poly.entity_id
_entity_poly.type
_entity_poly.pdbx_seq_one_letter_code
_entity_poly.pdbx_strand_id
1 'polypeptide(L)'
;MTNPDTRLPVLAPRISIEIDAVARFGLATAQARSAVIRSLALHHAGEAAIEGAELHLWSEPEVLRPRQWRIERIAPGARLAIDDLAVALDPVPLATLEAAEPAMLKLELRQGGQVLARAAQAVTLLARDEWGGLGEMAHLLPAFLRPDAAVASGLVEEAAALLAQAGRGVADGYRAQDPARAWMQAAAVWS
;
A
#
# COMPACT_ATOMS: atom_id res chain seq x y z
N MET A 1 -50.25 -9.72 -26.28
CA MET A 1 -49.14 -8.77 -26.06
C MET A 1 -48.61 -8.99 -24.66
N THR A 2 -47.59 -9.82 -24.50
CA THR A 2 -46.89 -9.98 -23.21
C THR A 2 -45.43 -10.20 -23.57
N ASN A 3 -44.62 -9.16 -23.37
CA ASN A 3 -43.18 -9.17 -23.55
C ASN A 3 -42.56 -9.92 -22.35
N PRO A 4 -41.84 -11.04 -22.54
CA PRO A 4 -40.99 -11.55 -21.50
C PRO A 4 -39.67 -10.76 -21.59
N ASP A 5 -39.44 -9.88 -20.63
CA ASP A 5 -38.12 -9.28 -20.38
C ASP A 5 -37.11 -10.40 -20.08
N THR A 6 -36.58 -10.98 -21.16
CA THR A 6 -35.49 -11.93 -21.12
C THR A 6 -34.23 -11.12 -20.92
N ARG A 7 -33.93 -10.77 -19.66
CA ARG A 7 -32.59 -10.33 -19.30
C ARG A 7 -31.67 -11.52 -19.56
N LEU A 8 -31.02 -11.50 -20.73
CA LEU A 8 -29.94 -12.41 -21.08
C LEU A 8 -28.95 -12.43 -19.91
N PRO A 9 -28.45 -13.61 -19.48
CA PRO A 9 -27.42 -13.66 -18.46
C PRO A 9 -26.21 -12.87 -18.97
N VAL A 10 -25.82 -11.82 -18.23
CA VAL A 10 -24.54 -11.15 -18.45
C VAL A 10 -23.48 -12.22 -18.22
N LEU A 11 -22.89 -12.74 -19.31
CA LEU A 11 -21.77 -13.67 -19.24
C LEU A 11 -20.71 -13.03 -18.34
N ALA A 12 -20.38 -13.71 -17.24
CA ALA A 12 -19.31 -13.25 -16.35
C ALA A 12 -18.04 -13.03 -17.19
N PRO A 13 -17.30 -11.93 -16.97
CA PRO A 13 -16.10 -11.67 -17.75
C PRO A 13 -15.15 -12.86 -17.59
N ARG A 14 -14.58 -13.34 -18.70
CA ARG A 14 -13.67 -14.52 -18.74
C ARG A 14 -12.33 -14.25 -18.02
N ILE A 15 -12.13 -13.04 -17.51
CA ILE A 15 -10.98 -12.60 -16.74
C ILE A 15 -11.47 -11.64 -15.67
N SER A 16 -10.94 -11.77 -14.45
CA SER A 16 -11.31 -10.93 -13.29
C SER A 16 -10.05 -10.46 -12.57
N ILE A 17 -10.16 -9.30 -11.91
CA ILE A 17 -9.08 -8.68 -11.15
C ILE A 17 -9.46 -8.81 -9.67
N GLU A 18 -8.63 -9.50 -8.90
CA GLU A 18 -8.70 -9.61 -7.45
C GLU A 18 -7.75 -8.61 -6.83
N ILE A 19 -8.25 -7.70 -5.98
CA ILE A 19 -7.42 -6.74 -5.26
C ILE A 19 -7.78 -6.75 -3.78
N ASP A 20 -6.76 -6.76 -2.93
CA ASP A 20 -6.87 -6.43 -1.51
C ASP A 20 -5.99 -5.22 -1.21
N ALA A 21 -6.60 -4.18 -0.65
CA ALA A 21 -5.96 -2.93 -0.30
C ALA A 21 -6.33 -2.52 1.12
N VAL A 22 -5.50 -1.69 1.75
CA VAL A 22 -5.83 -1.06 3.03
C VAL A 22 -7.14 -0.30 2.91
N ALA A 23 -8.00 -0.38 3.93
CA ALA A 23 -9.31 0.26 3.86
C ALA A 23 -9.17 1.78 3.96
N ARG A 24 -8.10 2.26 4.61
CA ARG A 24 -7.83 3.68 4.86
C ARG A 24 -6.37 4.02 4.62
N PHE A 25 -6.10 5.16 4.00
CA PHE A 25 -4.75 5.72 3.90
C PHE A 25 -4.79 7.24 3.80
N GLY A 26 -3.66 7.91 4.03
CA GLY A 26 -3.60 9.38 3.98
C GLY A 26 -2.19 9.91 3.83
N LEU A 27 -2.00 11.18 4.19
CA LEU A 27 -0.70 11.85 4.09
C LEU A 27 0.41 11.11 4.85
N ALA A 28 0.12 10.61 6.06
CA ALA A 28 1.07 9.85 6.86
C ALA A 28 1.52 8.55 6.16
N THR A 29 0.59 7.85 5.50
CA THR A 29 0.90 6.66 4.68
C THR A 29 1.87 7.01 3.55
N ALA A 30 1.65 8.15 2.88
CA ALA A 30 2.50 8.63 1.80
C ALA A 30 3.91 9.00 2.29
N GLN A 31 4.01 9.69 3.43
CA GLN A 31 5.29 10.08 4.04
C GLN A 31 6.09 8.87 4.51
N ALA A 32 5.43 7.89 5.11
CA ALA A 32 6.04 6.66 5.59
C ALA A 32 6.36 5.66 4.47
N ARG A 33 5.84 5.89 3.25
CA ARG A 33 5.94 4.96 2.12
C ARG A 33 5.38 3.56 2.45
N SER A 34 4.33 3.51 3.26
CA SER A 34 3.67 2.26 3.62
C SER A 34 2.91 1.67 2.43
N ALA A 35 2.89 0.35 2.34
CA ALA A 35 2.16 -0.35 1.27
C ALA A 35 0.65 -0.16 1.43
N VAL A 36 -0.03 0.22 0.35
CA VAL A 36 -1.51 0.35 0.31
C VAL A 36 -2.19 -0.83 -0.36
N ILE A 37 -1.48 -1.60 -1.18
CA ILE A 37 -2.00 -2.84 -1.80
C ILE A 37 -1.34 -4.02 -1.11
N ARG A 38 -2.17 -4.92 -0.56
CA ARG A 38 -1.73 -6.14 0.13
C ARG A 38 -1.63 -7.32 -0.82
N SER A 39 -2.56 -7.44 -1.76
CA SER A 39 -2.48 -8.44 -2.82
C SER A 39 -3.18 -7.96 -4.10
N LEU A 40 -2.69 -8.45 -5.23
CA LEU A 40 -3.28 -8.21 -6.55
C LEU A 40 -3.09 -9.46 -7.39
N ALA A 41 -4.16 -9.94 -8.00
CA ALA A 41 -4.11 -11.10 -8.88
C ALA A 41 -5.12 -11.00 -10.01
N LEU A 42 -4.86 -11.75 -11.07
CA LEU A 42 -5.74 -11.93 -12.21
C LEU A 42 -6.20 -13.38 -12.25
N HIS A 43 -7.51 -13.58 -12.38
CA HIS A 43 -8.08 -14.92 -12.49
C HIS A 43 -8.76 -15.10 -13.84
N HIS A 44 -8.22 -16.01 -14.66
CA HIS A 44 -8.65 -16.26 -16.03
C HIS A 44 -9.53 -17.51 -16.14
N ALA A 45 -10.84 -17.32 -16.21
CA ALA A 45 -11.81 -18.40 -16.40
C ALA A 45 -12.12 -18.70 -17.88
N GLY A 46 -11.32 -18.19 -18.82
CA GLY A 46 -11.50 -18.41 -20.24
C GLY A 46 -10.68 -19.58 -20.79
N GLU A 47 -10.81 -19.82 -22.09
CA GLU A 47 -10.24 -20.99 -22.79
C GLU A 47 -9.03 -20.65 -23.66
N ALA A 48 -8.84 -19.38 -24.03
CA ALA A 48 -7.77 -18.91 -24.90
C ALA A 48 -6.83 -18.00 -24.10
N ALA A 49 -5.51 -18.23 -24.22
CA ALA A 49 -4.51 -17.45 -23.52
C ALA A 49 -4.59 -15.96 -23.89
N ILE A 50 -4.36 -15.10 -22.91
CA ILE A 50 -4.26 -13.65 -23.09
C ILE A 50 -2.77 -13.31 -23.14
N GLU A 51 -2.33 -12.63 -24.20
CA GLU A 51 -0.92 -12.27 -24.40
C GLU A 51 -0.75 -10.75 -24.58
N GLY A 52 0.32 -10.20 -24.01
CA GLY A 52 0.65 -8.78 -24.13
C GLY A 52 -0.40 -7.84 -23.54
N ALA A 53 -0.97 -8.18 -22.39
CA ALA A 53 -1.93 -7.34 -21.69
C ALA A 53 -1.24 -6.31 -20.79
N GLU A 54 -1.99 -5.28 -20.40
CA GLU A 54 -1.55 -4.23 -19.50
C GLU A 54 -2.58 -4.04 -18.39
N LEU A 55 -2.13 -4.10 -17.14
CA LEU A 55 -2.95 -3.78 -15.99
C LEU A 55 -2.66 -2.34 -15.57
N HIS A 56 -3.69 -1.51 -15.50
CA HIS A 56 -3.61 -0.10 -15.15
C HIS A 56 -4.29 0.10 -13.80
N LEU A 57 -3.67 0.85 -12.90
CA LEU A 57 -4.21 1.24 -11.60
C LEU A 57 -4.13 2.75 -11.44
N TRP A 58 -5.22 3.36 -10.96
CA TRP A 58 -5.27 4.75 -10.54
C TRP A 58 -6.25 4.90 -9.37
N SER A 59 -6.37 6.11 -8.83
CA SER A 59 -7.36 6.42 -7.80
C SER A 59 -8.27 7.58 -8.22
N GLU A 60 -9.46 7.62 -7.63
CA GLU A 60 -10.36 8.75 -7.70
C GLU A 60 -10.81 9.13 -6.28
N PRO A 61 -10.46 10.33 -5.76
CA PRO A 61 -9.63 11.38 -6.37
C PRO A 61 -8.19 10.93 -6.70
N GLU A 62 -7.47 11.69 -7.54
CA GLU A 62 -6.11 11.38 -8.02
C GLU A 62 -5.05 11.58 -6.92
N VAL A 63 -4.99 10.68 -5.96
CA VAL A 63 -4.04 10.67 -4.83
C VAL A 63 -2.97 9.59 -4.94
N LEU A 64 -3.04 8.75 -5.97
CA LEU A 64 -2.06 7.73 -6.30
C LEU A 64 -1.51 8.02 -7.69
N ARG A 65 -0.19 7.95 -7.85
CA ARG A 65 0.43 8.03 -9.17
C ARG A 65 0.03 6.81 -9.98
N PRO A 66 -0.60 7.00 -11.16
CA PRO A 66 -1.04 5.88 -11.98
C PRO A 66 0.08 4.88 -12.22
N ARG A 67 -0.26 3.60 -12.08
CA ARG A 67 0.69 2.51 -12.22
C ARG A 67 0.24 1.53 -13.28
N GLN A 68 1.22 1.03 -14.03
CA GLN A 68 1.00 0.06 -15.09
C GLN A 68 1.91 -1.16 -14.89
N TRP A 69 1.32 -2.35 -15.04
CA TRP A 69 2.05 -3.61 -15.15
C TRP A 69 1.85 -4.20 -16.54
N ARG A 70 2.94 -4.63 -17.16
CA ARG A 70 2.90 -5.35 -18.43
C ARG A 70 2.87 -6.85 -18.15
N ILE A 71 1.90 -7.53 -18.74
CA ILE A 71 1.66 -8.95 -18.54
C ILE A 71 1.88 -9.65 -19.86
N GLU A 72 2.94 -10.46 -19.93
CA GLU A 72 3.32 -11.15 -21.15
C GLU A 72 2.28 -12.19 -21.54
N ARG A 73 1.81 -12.99 -20.58
CA ARG A 73 0.85 -14.05 -20.82
C ARG A 73 0.06 -14.44 -19.58
N ILE A 74 -1.24 -14.71 -19.77
CA ILE A 74 -2.14 -15.30 -18.78
C ILE A 74 -2.72 -16.58 -19.39
N ALA A 75 -2.40 -17.73 -18.81
CA ALA A 75 -2.88 -19.03 -19.28
C ALA A 75 -4.37 -19.25 -18.93
N PRO A 76 -5.13 -19.98 -19.77
CA PRO A 76 -6.49 -20.43 -19.45
C PRO A 76 -6.57 -21.14 -18.10
N GLY A 77 -7.55 -20.79 -17.28
CA GLY A 77 -7.73 -21.36 -15.93
C GLY A 77 -6.69 -20.91 -14.89
N ALA A 78 -5.73 -20.05 -15.24
CA ALA A 78 -4.68 -19.65 -14.34
C ALA A 78 -5.10 -18.50 -13.40
N ARG A 79 -4.50 -18.50 -12.21
CA ARG A 79 -4.43 -17.35 -11.32
C ARG A 79 -3.01 -16.79 -11.37
N LEU A 80 -2.86 -15.56 -11.87
CA LEU A 80 -1.58 -14.86 -11.93
C LEU A 80 -1.51 -13.83 -10.80
N ALA A 81 -0.63 -14.05 -9.82
CA ALA A 81 -0.32 -13.05 -8.80
C ALA A 81 0.60 -11.97 -9.38
N ILE A 82 0.40 -10.71 -8.96
CA ILE A 82 1.28 -9.58 -9.27
C ILE A 82 2.14 -9.33 -8.03
N ASP A 83 3.46 -9.51 -8.15
CA ASP A 83 4.36 -9.47 -6.98
C ASP A 83 4.80 -8.04 -6.61
N ASP A 84 5.09 -7.22 -7.62
CA ASP A 84 5.54 -5.84 -7.38
C ASP A 84 4.33 -4.92 -7.15
N LEU A 85 3.98 -4.72 -5.88
CA LEU A 85 2.83 -3.91 -5.43
C LEU A 85 3.21 -2.49 -4.97
N ALA A 86 4.47 -2.07 -5.14
CA ALA A 86 4.94 -0.71 -4.80
C ALA A 86 4.24 0.42 -5.59
N VAL A 87 3.24 1.05 -4.98
CA VAL A 87 2.52 2.20 -5.56
C VAL A 87 2.89 3.48 -4.83
N ALA A 88 3.06 4.56 -5.58
CA ALA A 88 3.42 5.87 -5.02
C ALA A 88 2.16 6.69 -4.78
N LEU A 89 1.93 7.10 -3.53
CA LEU A 89 0.93 8.10 -3.19
C LEU A 89 1.45 9.50 -3.53
N ASP A 90 0.56 10.39 -3.96
CA ASP A 90 0.87 11.80 -4.16
C ASP A 90 0.57 12.59 -2.87
N PRO A 91 1.60 13.13 -2.19
CA PRO A 91 1.40 13.87 -0.95
C PRO A 91 0.71 15.23 -1.16
N VAL A 92 0.73 15.79 -2.38
CA VAL A 92 0.16 17.13 -2.64
C VAL A 92 -1.35 17.15 -2.40
N PRO A 93 -2.18 16.32 -3.06
CA PRO A 93 -3.62 16.28 -2.79
C PRO A 93 -3.95 15.72 -1.40
N LEU A 94 -3.14 14.79 -0.88
CA LEU A 94 -3.36 14.25 0.47
C LEU A 94 -3.14 15.30 1.57
N ALA A 95 -2.26 16.27 1.36
CA ALA A 95 -2.00 17.35 2.31
C ALA A 95 -3.09 18.43 2.35
N THR A 96 -4.03 18.43 1.40
CA THR A 96 -5.15 19.38 1.37
C THR A 96 -6.41 18.87 2.06
N LEU A 97 -6.48 17.58 2.40
CA LEU A 97 -7.65 16.98 3.03
C LEU A 97 -7.82 17.47 4.47
N GLU A 98 -8.95 18.14 4.74
CA GLU A 98 -9.33 18.62 6.09
C GLU A 98 -10.22 17.62 6.84
N ALA A 99 -10.88 16.73 6.12
CA ALA A 99 -11.72 15.68 6.66
C ALA A 99 -11.48 14.38 5.89
N ALA A 100 -11.87 13.26 6.50
CA ALA A 100 -11.83 11.98 5.81
C ALA A 100 -12.86 11.94 4.66
N GLU A 101 -12.42 11.50 3.49
CA GLU A 101 -13.22 11.48 2.27
C GLU A 101 -13.22 10.09 1.62
N PRO A 102 -14.34 9.67 1.00
CA PRO A 102 -14.37 8.41 0.25
C PRO A 102 -13.53 8.52 -1.02
N ALA A 103 -12.83 7.44 -1.37
CA ALA A 103 -12.13 7.31 -2.63
C ALA A 103 -12.25 5.89 -3.19
N MET A 104 -11.81 5.74 -4.44
CA MET A 104 -11.85 4.49 -5.16
C MET A 104 -10.49 4.21 -5.80
N LEU A 105 -9.91 3.05 -5.52
CA LEU A 105 -8.83 2.50 -6.34
C LEU A 105 -9.47 1.80 -7.54
N LYS A 106 -9.09 2.19 -8.76
CA LYS A 106 -9.67 1.68 -10.00
C LYS A 106 -8.61 0.94 -10.80
N LEU A 107 -8.99 -0.21 -11.33
CA LEU A 107 -8.12 -1.08 -12.13
C LEU A 107 -8.76 -1.43 -13.46
N GLU A 108 -7.96 -1.42 -14.52
CA GLU A 108 -8.34 -1.86 -15.85
C GLU A 108 -7.29 -2.79 -16.43
N LEU A 109 -7.70 -3.99 -16.84
CA LEU A 109 -6.87 -4.87 -17.67
C LEU A 109 -7.19 -4.62 -19.13
N ARG A 110 -6.18 -4.28 -19.93
CA ARG A 110 -6.32 -3.90 -21.34
C ARG A 110 -5.46 -4.79 -22.23
N GLN A 111 -5.95 -5.07 -23.44
CA GLN A 111 -5.18 -5.75 -24.49
C GLN A 111 -5.52 -5.11 -25.83
N GLY A 112 -4.50 -4.65 -26.57
CA GLY A 112 -4.70 -4.01 -27.88
C GLY A 112 -5.69 -2.83 -27.85
N GLY A 113 -5.75 -2.08 -26.75
CA GLY A 113 -6.68 -0.95 -26.55
C GLY A 113 -8.06 -1.33 -26.00
N GLN A 114 -8.46 -2.61 -26.05
CA GLN A 114 -9.72 -3.09 -25.50
C GLN A 114 -9.60 -3.38 -23.99
N VAL A 115 -10.64 -3.05 -23.23
CA VAL A 115 -10.71 -3.35 -21.79
C VAL A 115 -11.29 -4.76 -21.61
N LEU A 116 -10.51 -5.65 -21.02
CA LEU A 116 -10.88 -7.05 -20.76
C LEU A 116 -11.56 -7.22 -19.40
N ALA A 117 -11.13 -6.46 -18.38
CA ALA A 117 -11.72 -6.48 -17.05
C ALA A 117 -11.54 -5.14 -16.33
N ARG A 118 -12.42 -4.91 -15.35
CA ARG A 118 -12.38 -3.78 -14.42
C ARG A 118 -12.52 -4.28 -12.99
N ALA A 119 -11.83 -3.62 -12.07
CA ALA A 119 -12.10 -3.73 -10.65
C ALA A 119 -12.06 -2.35 -10.00
N ALA A 120 -12.78 -2.22 -8.90
CA ALA A 120 -12.83 -1.00 -8.11
C ALA A 120 -12.84 -1.39 -6.63
N GLN A 121 -11.98 -0.78 -5.84
CA GLN A 121 -11.89 -1.01 -4.39
C GLN A 121 -12.13 0.29 -3.65
N ALA A 122 -13.20 0.32 -2.86
CA ALA A 122 -13.54 1.47 -2.04
C ALA A 122 -12.53 1.60 -0.90
N VAL A 123 -12.05 2.81 -0.69
CA VAL A 123 -11.09 3.18 0.36
C VAL A 123 -11.50 4.51 0.97
N THR A 124 -10.96 4.83 2.14
CA THR A 124 -11.12 6.14 2.77
C THR A 124 -9.79 6.89 2.77
N LEU A 125 -9.80 8.09 2.22
CA LEU A 125 -8.70 9.04 2.38
C LEU A 125 -8.84 9.70 3.74
N LEU A 126 -7.80 9.62 4.54
CA LEU A 126 -7.75 10.24 5.85
C LEU A 126 -7.46 11.74 5.73
N ALA A 127 -7.96 12.52 6.69
CA ALA A 127 -7.53 13.91 6.83
C ALA A 127 -6.00 13.99 7.02
N ARG A 128 -5.41 15.14 6.70
CA ARG A 128 -3.94 15.32 6.74
C ARG A 128 -3.30 15.05 8.11
N ASP A 129 -4.06 15.22 9.18
CA ASP A 129 -3.68 15.04 10.58
C ASP A 129 -4.15 13.70 11.18
N GLU A 130 -4.77 12.85 10.36
CA GLU A 130 -5.20 11.51 10.73
C GLU A 130 -4.24 10.43 10.23
N TRP A 131 -4.24 9.30 10.92
CA TRP A 131 -3.43 8.14 10.56
C TRP A 131 -4.19 6.82 10.71
N GLY A 132 -5.52 6.82 10.74
CA GLY A 132 -6.31 5.58 10.63
C GLY A 132 -6.40 4.72 11.89
N GLY A 133 -5.80 5.16 13.00
CA GLY A 133 -5.98 4.57 14.32
C GLY A 133 -5.27 3.23 14.54
N LEU A 134 -5.35 2.73 15.78
CA LEU A 134 -4.57 1.59 16.28
C LEU A 134 -4.83 0.26 15.55
N GLY A 135 -6.00 0.09 14.94
CA GLY A 135 -6.37 -1.17 14.27
C GLY A 135 -5.65 -1.41 12.94
N GLU A 136 -5.57 -0.40 12.07
CA GLU A 136 -4.96 -0.54 10.73
C GLU A 136 -3.53 0.04 10.66
N MET A 137 -3.19 1.01 11.52
CA MET A 137 -2.03 1.87 11.29
C MET A 137 -1.24 2.18 12.57
N ALA A 138 -1.32 1.33 13.61
CA ALA A 138 -0.54 1.49 14.86
C ALA A 138 0.96 1.73 14.62
N HIS A 139 1.52 1.20 13.54
CA HIS A 139 2.92 1.42 13.14
C HIS A 139 3.25 2.89 12.78
N LEU A 140 2.26 3.74 12.53
CA LEU A 140 2.44 5.17 12.19
C LEU A 140 2.32 6.11 13.39
N LEU A 141 1.97 5.61 14.58
CA LEU A 141 1.94 6.41 15.82
C LEU A 141 3.19 7.29 16.03
N PRO A 142 4.44 6.80 15.79
CA PRO A 142 5.63 7.61 16.01
C PRO A 142 5.69 8.88 15.14
N ALA A 143 5.06 8.89 13.96
CA ALA A 143 5.06 10.05 13.06
C ALA A 143 4.27 11.25 13.62
N PHE A 144 3.40 11.01 14.61
CA PHE A 144 2.58 12.03 15.26
C PHE A 144 3.09 12.43 16.64
N LEU A 145 4.13 11.74 17.14
CA LEU A 145 4.83 12.14 18.34
C LEU A 145 5.81 13.25 18.00
N ARG A 146 5.71 14.38 18.71
CA ARG A 146 6.75 15.41 18.73
C ARG A 146 7.52 15.24 20.03
N PRO A 147 8.54 14.35 20.08
CA PRO A 147 9.34 14.25 21.28
C PRO A 147 10.04 15.58 21.52
N ASP A 148 10.11 15.98 22.79
CA ASP A 148 10.95 17.10 23.19
C ASP A 148 12.39 16.77 22.83
N ALA A 149 13.03 17.62 22.01
CA ALA A 149 14.36 17.35 21.47
C ALA A 149 15.41 17.22 22.59
N ALA A 150 15.26 17.94 23.70
CA ALA A 150 16.18 17.85 24.84
C ALA A 150 15.99 16.51 25.56
N VAL A 151 14.74 16.07 25.77
CA VAL A 151 14.45 14.77 26.40
C VAL A 151 14.93 13.61 25.53
N ALA A 152 14.67 13.66 24.23
CA ALA A 152 15.12 12.63 23.29
C ALA A 152 16.65 12.54 23.24
N SER A 153 17.35 13.68 23.25
CA SER A 153 18.81 13.71 23.26
C SER A 153 19.38 13.11 24.55
N GLY A 154 18.81 13.45 25.71
CA GLY A 154 19.22 12.88 26.99
C GLY A 154 19.07 11.35 27.04
N LEU A 155 17.94 10.81 26.56
CA LEU A 155 17.72 9.37 26.50
C LEU A 155 18.73 8.65 25.59
N VAL A 156 19.08 9.26 24.46
CA VAL A 156 20.09 8.70 23.54
C VAL A 156 21.48 8.72 24.17
N GLU A 157 21.83 9.78 24.91
CA GLU A 157 23.10 9.87 25.64
C GLU A 157 23.20 8.83 26.74
N GLU A 158 22.14 8.63 27.53
CA GLU A 158 22.08 7.59 28.57
C GLU A 158 22.23 6.18 27.97
N ALA A 159 21.49 5.87 26.91
CA ALA A 159 21.60 4.59 26.21
C ALA A 159 23.01 4.36 25.63
N ALA A 160 23.63 5.40 25.07
CA ALA A 160 25.00 5.33 24.57
C ALA A 160 26.01 5.07 25.70
N ALA A 161 25.81 5.69 26.87
CA ALA A 161 26.63 5.45 28.05
C ALA A 161 26.51 4.00 28.55
N LEU A 162 25.30 3.42 28.56
CA LEU A 162 25.08 2.02 28.92
C LEU A 162 25.78 1.05 27.96
N LEU A 163 25.69 1.30 26.65
CA LEU A 163 26.40 0.51 25.64
C LEU A 163 27.93 0.58 25.84
N ALA A 164 28.45 1.77 26.16
CA ALA A 164 29.87 1.95 26.44
C ALA A 164 30.31 1.18 27.69
N GLN A 165 29.54 1.26 28.79
CA GLN A 165 29.80 0.52 30.03
C GLN A 165 29.77 -1.00 29.82
N ALA A 166 28.88 -1.49 28.95
CA ALA A 166 28.77 -2.90 28.60
C ALA A 166 29.82 -3.38 27.58
N GLY A 167 30.76 -2.52 27.16
CA GLY A 167 31.78 -2.86 26.17
C GLY A 167 31.23 -3.11 24.76
N ARG A 168 30.07 -2.52 24.43
CA ARG A 168 29.39 -2.67 23.14
C ARG A 168 29.68 -1.54 22.15
N GLY A 169 30.56 -0.60 22.50
CA GLY A 169 30.97 0.50 21.63
C GLY A 169 29.89 1.58 21.47
N VAL A 170 30.11 2.51 20.53
CA VAL A 170 29.25 3.70 20.32
C VAL A 170 28.02 3.36 19.48
N ALA A 171 26.90 4.04 19.73
CA ALA A 171 25.72 3.95 18.88
C ALA A 171 26.01 4.47 17.46
N ASP A 172 25.67 3.67 16.45
CA ASP A 172 25.89 3.93 15.02
C ASP A 172 24.57 3.96 14.21
N GLY A 173 23.44 3.73 14.88
CA GLY A 173 22.12 3.63 14.26
C GLY A 173 22.04 2.41 13.34
N TYR A 174 21.76 2.64 12.06
CA TYR A 174 21.66 1.58 11.05
C TYR A 174 22.93 1.41 10.20
N ARG A 175 24.01 2.16 10.50
CA ARG A 175 25.21 2.19 9.65
C ARG A 175 25.94 0.85 9.57
N ALA A 176 25.87 0.04 10.62
CA ALA A 176 26.49 -1.29 10.65
C ALA A 176 25.80 -2.31 9.73
N GLN A 177 24.58 -2.01 9.24
CA GLN A 177 23.75 -2.92 8.43
C GLN A 177 23.51 -4.30 9.08
N ASP A 178 23.60 -4.37 10.40
CA ASP A 178 23.38 -5.58 11.20
C ASP A 178 22.08 -5.44 12.02
N PRO A 179 21.05 -6.26 11.75
CA PRO A 179 19.81 -6.26 12.52
C PRO A 179 20.03 -6.50 14.02
N ALA A 180 21.00 -7.34 14.41
CA ALA A 180 21.28 -7.60 15.81
C ALA A 180 21.88 -6.37 16.51
N ARG A 181 22.70 -5.59 15.79
CA ARG A 181 23.23 -4.30 16.25
C ARG A 181 22.13 -3.27 16.45
N ALA A 182 21.19 -3.17 15.50
CA ALA A 182 20.04 -2.27 15.64
C ALA A 182 19.19 -2.64 16.88
N TRP A 183 18.92 -3.94 17.08
CA TRP A 183 18.19 -4.43 18.26
C TRP A 183 18.92 -4.17 19.57
N MET A 184 20.23 -4.38 19.63
CA MET A 184 21.03 -4.11 20.83
C MET A 184 20.99 -2.62 21.21
N GLN A 185 21.10 -1.73 20.23
CA GLN A 185 21.02 -0.28 20.46
C GLN A 185 19.63 0.14 20.94
N ALA A 186 18.57 -0.44 20.36
CA ALA A 186 17.22 -0.22 20.85
C ALA A 186 17.04 -0.72 22.28
N ALA A 187 17.54 -1.90 22.63
CA ALA A 187 17.43 -2.46 23.98
C ALA A 187 18.08 -1.59 25.06
N ALA A 188 19.17 -0.88 24.73
CA ALA A 188 19.84 0.02 25.65
C ALA A 188 18.98 1.24 26.05
N VAL A 189 17.99 1.62 25.25
CA VAL A 189 17.04 2.71 25.58
C VAL A 189 16.02 2.28 26.65
N TRP A 190 15.82 0.96 26.84
CA TRP A 190 14.86 0.39 27.80
C TRP A 190 15.53 -0.20 29.05
N SER A 191 16.85 -0.04 29.21
CA SER A 191 17.65 -0.59 30.31
C SER A 191 17.97 0.49 31.34
#